data_AF-A0A9W6GGI8-F1
#
_entry.id   AF-A0A9W6GGI8-F1
#
_cell.length_a   1.000
_cell.length_b   1.000
_cell.length_c   1.000
_cell.angle_alpha   90.00
_cell.angle_beta   90.00
_cell.angle_gamma   90.00
#
_symmetry.space_group_name_H-M   'P 1'
#
loop_
_entity.id
_entity.type
_entity.pdbx_description
1 polymer ?
#
loop_
_entity_poly.entity_id
_entity_poly.type
_entity_poly.pdbx_seq_one_letter_code
_entity_poly.pdbx_strand_id
1 'polypeptide(L)'
;MHLMNEKIDILKDRVKELEKKGILSRIEELLKQLKEFIIQEDKERLLSGMTEICAKCGKEGKACCGSAIEFKYTDELLLINILLGTKFPDEPEFPDMCFFLTTSGCVLFARDAFCINFICDKIKEKIPLEKLKRLRELEGLHLQLQFRLEQILKQISGDRDSLIFYDHSKLNYFHI
;
A
#
# COMPACT_ATOMS: atom_id res chain seq x y z
N MET A 1 -3.15 16.15 -12.29
CA MET A 1 -4.40 15.82 -11.57
C MET A 1 -5.29 14.86 -12.37
N HIS A 2 -5.60 15.15 -13.65
CA HIS A 2 -6.43 14.27 -14.50
C HIS A 2 -5.91 12.82 -14.61
N LEU A 3 -4.59 12.64 -14.60
CA LEU A 3 -3.92 11.34 -14.78
C LEU A 3 -4.25 10.30 -13.70
N MET A 4 -4.45 10.70 -12.43
CA MET A 4 -4.71 9.72 -11.36
C MET A 4 -6.15 9.22 -11.38
N ASN A 5 -7.11 10.12 -11.61
CA ASN A 5 -8.51 9.73 -11.77
C ASN A 5 -8.70 8.84 -13.00
N GLU A 6 -8.07 9.20 -14.13
CA GLU A 6 -8.08 8.37 -15.34
C GLU A 6 -7.49 6.98 -15.08
N LYS A 7 -6.35 6.92 -14.37
CA LYS A 7 -5.74 5.65 -13.95
C LYS A 7 -6.72 4.84 -13.09
N ILE A 8 -7.33 5.44 -12.07
CA ILE A 8 -8.27 4.76 -11.16
C ILE A 8 -9.48 4.23 -11.93
N ASP A 9 -10.02 4.99 -12.87
CA ASP A 9 -11.19 4.57 -13.65
C ASP A 9 -10.89 3.40 -14.58
N ILE A 10 -9.72 3.40 -15.24
CA ILE A 10 -9.22 2.25 -16.01
C ILE A 10 -9.13 0.99 -15.12
N LEU A 11 -8.64 1.15 -13.88
CA LEU A 11 -8.50 0.03 -12.95
C LEU A 11 -9.85 -0.48 -12.44
N LYS A 12 -10.85 0.38 -12.24
CA LYS A 12 -12.22 -0.05 -11.90
C LYS A 12 -12.81 -0.93 -13.00
N ASP A 13 -12.56 -0.61 -14.26
CA ASP A 13 -13.00 -1.46 -15.39
C ASP A 13 -12.23 -2.78 -15.43
N ARG A 14 -10.92 -2.76 -15.12
CA ARG A 14 -10.11 -3.99 -14.99
C ARG A 14 -10.63 -4.93 -13.91
N VAL A 15 -11.19 -4.43 -12.81
CA VAL A 15 -11.84 -5.28 -11.79
C VAL A 15 -13.00 -6.09 -12.37
N LYS A 16 -13.84 -5.48 -13.22
CA LYS A 16 -14.95 -6.18 -13.90
C LYS A 16 -14.44 -7.32 -14.78
N GLU A 17 -13.31 -7.12 -15.45
CA GLU A 17 -12.68 -8.15 -16.28
C GLU A 17 -12.09 -9.28 -15.44
N LEU A 18 -11.48 -8.97 -14.28
CA LEU A 18 -11.00 -9.99 -13.35
C LEU A 18 -12.14 -10.84 -12.78
N GLU A 19 -13.29 -10.22 -12.51
CA GLU A 19 -14.51 -10.91 -12.07
C GLU A 19 -15.02 -11.88 -13.15
N LYS A 20 -15.18 -11.42 -14.39
CA LYS A 20 -15.59 -12.26 -15.53
C LYS A 20 -14.65 -13.46 -15.76
N LYS A 21 -13.34 -13.26 -15.55
CA LYS A 21 -12.32 -14.31 -15.68
C LYS A 21 -12.26 -15.26 -14.47
N GLY A 22 -13.12 -15.09 -13.46
CA GLY A 22 -13.14 -15.92 -12.25
C GLY A 22 -11.86 -15.81 -11.42
N ILE A 23 -11.15 -14.69 -11.52
CA ILE A 23 -9.88 -14.47 -10.80
C ILE A 23 -10.12 -14.10 -9.35
N LEU A 24 -11.19 -13.37 -9.06
CA LEU A 24 -11.45 -12.86 -7.71
C LEU A 24 -11.55 -14.00 -6.68
N SER A 25 -12.19 -15.11 -7.04
CA SER A 25 -12.27 -16.30 -6.18
C SER A 25 -10.91 -16.94 -5.90
N ARG A 26 -9.91 -16.78 -6.78
CA ARG A 26 -8.56 -17.32 -6.60
C ARG A 26 -7.72 -16.52 -5.62
N ILE A 27 -8.06 -15.24 -5.41
CA ILE A 27 -7.29 -14.31 -4.57
C ILE A 27 -8.05 -13.88 -3.31
N GLU A 28 -9.32 -14.29 -3.16
CA GLU A 28 -10.20 -13.89 -2.06
C GLU A 28 -9.58 -14.14 -0.68
N GLU A 29 -9.06 -15.35 -0.46
CA GLU A 29 -8.45 -15.70 0.83
C GLU A 29 -7.16 -14.90 1.10
N LEU A 30 -6.35 -14.65 0.07
CA LEU A 30 -5.15 -13.81 0.20
C LEU A 30 -5.51 -12.35 0.50
N LEU A 31 -6.55 -11.81 -0.15
CA LEU A 31 -7.06 -10.46 0.11
C LEU A 31 -7.60 -10.33 1.53
N LYS A 32 -8.34 -11.34 2.01
CA LYS A 32 -8.85 -11.38 3.38
C LYS A 32 -7.70 -11.39 4.39
N GLN A 33 -6.70 -12.24 4.21
CA GLN A 33 -5.53 -12.30 5.08
C GLN A 33 -4.76 -10.98 5.06
N LEU A 34 -4.53 -10.39 3.89
CA LEU A 34 -3.89 -9.08 3.77
C LEU A 34 -4.66 -8.02 4.56
N LYS A 35 -6.00 -7.98 4.42
CA LYS A 35 -6.86 -7.05 5.16
C LYS A 35 -6.72 -7.23 6.67
N GLU A 36 -6.69 -8.47 7.15
CA GLU A 36 -6.52 -8.76 8.58
C GLU A 36 -5.15 -8.28 9.10
N PHE A 37 -4.08 -8.49 8.35
CA PHE A 37 -2.76 -7.97 8.72
C PHE A 37 -2.70 -6.45 8.73
N ILE A 38 -3.28 -5.78 7.74
CA ILE A 38 -3.34 -4.30 7.70
C ILE A 38 -4.10 -3.76 8.92
N ILE A 39 -5.22 -4.39 9.30
CA ILE A 39 -5.98 -3.98 10.49
C ILE A 39 -5.14 -4.15 11.78
N GLN A 40 -4.34 -5.21 11.88
CA GLN A 40 -3.44 -5.39 13.01
C GLN A 40 -2.29 -4.37 12.99
N GLU A 41 -1.70 -4.13 11.81
CA GLU A 41 -0.66 -3.13 11.61
C GLU A 41 -1.14 -1.74 12.04
N ASP A 42 -2.34 -1.33 11.61
CA ASP A 42 -2.90 -0.03 11.94
C ASP A 42 -3.15 0.14 13.44
N LYS A 43 -3.56 -0.94 14.13
CA LYS A 43 -3.65 -0.96 15.60
C LYS A 43 -2.28 -0.76 16.24
N GLU A 44 -1.25 -1.47 15.78
CA GLU A 44 0.11 -1.30 16.31
C GLU A 44 0.70 0.08 15.99
N ARG A 45 0.38 0.65 14.83
CA ARG A 45 0.77 2.03 14.45
C ARG A 45 0.14 3.07 15.38
N LEU A 46 -1.10 2.84 15.81
CA LEU A 46 -1.76 3.64 16.84
C LEU A 46 -1.11 3.42 18.21
N LEU A 47 -0.97 2.18 18.66
CA LEU A 47 -0.43 1.84 19.99
C LEU A 47 1.03 2.31 20.19
N SER A 48 1.83 2.28 19.13
CA SER A 48 3.22 2.76 19.16
C SER A 48 3.33 4.28 19.35
N GLY A 49 2.27 5.04 19.04
CA GLY A 49 2.29 6.51 19.02
C GLY A 49 2.67 7.11 17.65
N MET A 50 2.84 6.28 16.63
CA MET A 50 3.27 6.72 15.29
C MET A 50 2.17 7.52 14.59
N THR A 51 0.91 7.10 14.76
CA THR A 51 -0.26 7.76 14.15
C THR A 51 -0.37 9.22 14.59
N GLU A 52 -0.15 9.52 15.87
CA GLU A 52 -0.24 10.87 16.44
C GLU A 52 0.85 11.79 15.88
N ILE A 53 2.07 11.26 15.72
CA ILE A 53 3.19 12.00 15.13
C ILE A 53 2.89 12.33 13.66
N CYS A 54 2.42 11.34 12.90
CA CYS A 54 2.05 11.52 11.49
C CYS A 54 0.88 12.51 11.33
N ALA A 55 -0.19 12.37 12.12
CA ALA A 55 -1.35 13.24 12.08
C ALA A 55 -0.99 14.69 12.41
N LYS A 56 -0.11 14.92 13.38
CA LYS A 56 0.42 16.25 13.69
C LYS A 56 1.17 16.84 12.49
N CYS A 57 2.06 16.06 11.86
CA CYS A 57 2.79 16.53 10.68
C CYS A 57 1.85 16.84 9.50
N GLY A 58 0.80 16.04 9.29
CA GLY A 58 -0.23 16.30 8.28
C GLY A 58 -0.94 17.63 8.51
N LYS A 59 -1.41 17.89 9.74
CA LYS A 59 -2.06 19.18 10.11
C LYS A 59 -1.14 20.39 9.94
N GLU A 60 0.16 20.20 10.10
CA GLU A 60 1.17 21.26 9.91
C GLU A 60 1.62 21.44 8.45
N GLY A 61 1.08 20.64 7.50
CA GLY A 61 1.52 20.64 6.10
C GLY A 61 2.95 20.11 5.90
N LYS A 62 3.46 19.30 6.84
CA LYS A 62 4.83 18.77 6.87
C LYS A 62 4.87 17.24 6.80
N ALA A 63 3.89 16.64 6.12
CA ALA A 63 3.85 15.20 5.92
C ALA A 63 5.02 14.73 5.03
N CYS A 64 5.49 13.50 5.25
CA CYS A 64 6.61 12.94 4.49
C CYS A 64 6.19 12.40 3.11
N CYS A 65 4.89 12.16 2.88
CA CYS A 65 4.34 11.78 1.58
C CYS A 65 4.05 13.05 0.74
N GLY A 66 5.12 13.62 0.17
CA GLY A 66 5.01 14.73 -0.78
C GLY A 66 4.34 14.33 -2.10
N SER A 67 3.99 15.33 -2.90
CA SER A 67 3.45 15.14 -4.25
C SER A 67 4.38 14.31 -5.15
N ALA A 68 3.79 13.70 -6.18
CA ALA A 68 4.41 12.84 -7.17
C ALA A 68 4.81 11.42 -6.73
N ILE A 69 4.79 11.09 -5.43
CA ILE A 69 5.02 9.71 -4.98
C ILE A 69 3.92 8.77 -5.50
N GLU A 70 2.69 9.27 -5.62
CA GLU A 70 1.53 8.55 -6.13
C GLU A 70 1.72 8.02 -7.55
N PHE A 71 2.54 8.68 -8.38
CA PHE A 71 2.83 8.22 -9.75
C PHE A 71 3.74 6.98 -9.78
N LYS A 72 4.39 6.64 -8.66
CA LYS A 72 5.16 5.40 -8.53
C LYS A 72 4.31 4.21 -8.15
N TYR A 73 3.06 4.42 -7.74
CA TYR A 73 2.18 3.34 -7.31
C TYR A 73 1.76 2.50 -8.50
N THR A 74 2.00 1.19 -8.38
CA THR A 74 1.68 0.21 -9.41
C THR A 74 0.17 0.10 -9.60
N ASP A 75 -0.23 -0.37 -10.78
CA ASP A 75 -1.64 -0.64 -11.08
C ASP A 75 -2.17 -1.73 -10.14
N GLU A 76 -1.35 -2.73 -9.86
CA GLU A 76 -1.68 -3.83 -8.96
C GLU A 76 -1.93 -3.37 -7.52
N LEU A 77 -1.11 -2.45 -6.99
CA LEU A 77 -1.33 -1.85 -5.67
C LEU A 77 -2.70 -1.14 -5.58
N LEU A 78 -3.02 -0.34 -6.61
CA LEU A 78 -4.29 0.38 -6.65
C LEU A 78 -5.49 -0.57 -6.87
N LEU A 79 -5.32 -1.65 -7.67
CA LEU A 79 -6.32 -2.70 -7.82
C LEU A 79 -6.62 -3.41 -6.49
N ILE A 80 -5.59 -3.77 -5.72
CA ILE A 80 -5.77 -4.35 -4.38
C ILE A 80 -6.61 -3.40 -3.52
N ASN A 81 -6.33 -2.10 -3.55
CA ASN A 81 -7.10 -1.10 -2.81
C ASN A 81 -8.57 -1.00 -3.30
N ILE A 82 -8.82 -1.03 -4.61
CA ILE A 82 -10.19 -1.08 -5.14
C ILE A 82 -10.92 -2.32 -4.61
N LEU A 83 -10.28 -3.50 -4.66
CA LEU A 83 -10.84 -4.77 -4.21
C LEU A 83 -11.09 -4.80 -2.69
N LEU A 84 -10.29 -4.08 -1.91
CA LEU A 84 -10.49 -3.89 -0.47
C LEU A 84 -11.59 -2.87 -0.13
N GLY A 85 -12.16 -2.19 -1.13
CA GLY A 85 -13.24 -1.22 -0.97
C GLY A 85 -12.78 0.20 -0.64
N THR A 86 -11.52 0.54 -0.97
CA THR A 86 -10.98 1.88 -0.77
C THR A 86 -11.77 2.91 -1.60
N LYS A 87 -12.21 3.99 -0.93
CA LYS A 87 -12.78 5.16 -1.59
C LYS A 87 -11.66 6.13 -1.92
N PHE A 88 -11.35 6.27 -3.20
CA PHE A 88 -10.36 7.23 -3.66
C PHE A 88 -10.96 8.66 -3.68
N PRO A 89 -10.14 9.68 -3.41
CA PRO A 89 -10.58 11.06 -3.55
C PRO A 89 -10.73 11.43 -5.02
N ASP A 90 -11.63 12.36 -5.32
CA ASP A 90 -11.79 12.91 -6.68
C ASP A 90 -10.72 13.97 -6.98
N GLU A 91 -10.18 14.61 -5.94
CA GLU A 91 -9.12 15.63 -6.01
C GLU A 91 -8.21 15.54 -4.77
N PRO A 92 -6.93 15.90 -4.88
CA PRO A 92 -6.03 15.91 -3.73
C PRO A 92 -6.50 16.94 -2.69
N GLU A 93 -6.65 16.53 -1.44
CA GLU A 93 -7.02 17.45 -0.34
C GLU A 93 -5.92 18.47 -0.05
N PHE A 94 -4.67 18.11 -0.35
CA PHE A 94 -3.51 18.99 -0.24
C PHE A 94 -2.77 19.04 -1.58
N PRO A 95 -2.72 20.20 -2.27
CA PRO A 95 -2.16 20.31 -3.62
C PRO A 95 -0.70 19.83 -3.77
N ASP A 96 0.12 20.00 -2.72
CA ASP A 96 1.55 19.70 -2.73
C ASP A 96 1.90 18.34 -2.10
N MET A 97 0.91 17.52 -1.75
CA MET A 97 1.09 16.21 -1.12
C MET A 97 0.62 15.07 -2.03
N CYS A 98 0.89 13.83 -1.59
CA CYS A 98 0.38 12.63 -2.24
C CYS A 98 -1.15 12.69 -2.42
N PHE A 99 -1.62 12.31 -3.61
CA PHE A 99 -3.04 12.31 -3.98
C PHE A 99 -3.95 11.55 -2.99
N PHE A 100 -3.43 10.52 -2.34
CA PHE A 100 -4.18 9.68 -1.40
C PHE A 100 -4.12 10.16 0.06
N LEU A 101 -3.43 11.26 0.35
CA LEU A 101 -3.34 11.83 1.68
C LEU A 101 -4.55 12.73 1.96
N THR A 102 -5.22 12.48 3.08
CA THR A 102 -6.33 13.29 3.59
C THR A 102 -6.05 13.81 4.99
N THR A 103 -6.90 14.69 5.52
CA THR A 103 -6.88 15.08 6.94
C THR A 103 -7.04 13.90 7.90
N SER A 104 -7.66 12.81 7.45
CA SER A 104 -7.80 11.55 8.20
C SER A 104 -6.61 10.60 8.07
N GLY A 105 -5.61 10.94 7.24
CA GLY A 105 -4.47 10.10 6.90
C GLY A 105 -4.52 9.59 5.46
N CYS A 106 -3.65 8.62 5.14
CA CYS A 106 -3.68 7.98 3.82
C CYS A 106 -4.95 7.13 3.68
N VAL A 107 -5.69 7.29 2.58
CA VAL A 107 -6.91 6.50 2.33
C VAL A 107 -6.62 5.08 1.84
N LEU A 108 -5.39 4.80 1.41
CA LEU A 108 -5.00 3.45 0.97
C LEU A 108 -4.94 2.50 2.17
N PHE A 109 -5.62 1.36 2.02
CA PHE A 109 -5.49 0.20 2.90
C PHE A 109 -4.13 -0.48 2.68
N ALA A 110 -3.92 -1.00 1.47
CA ALA A 110 -2.65 -1.58 1.07
C ALA A 110 -1.69 -0.45 0.69
N ARG A 111 -0.48 -0.45 1.24
CA ARG A 111 0.46 0.67 1.16
C ARG A 111 1.65 0.31 0.29
N ASP A 112 2.17 1.29 -0.45
CA ASP A 112 3.40 1.11 -1.20
C ASP A 112 4.57 0.74 -0.27
N ALA A 113 5.51 -0.07 -0.76
CA ALA A 113 6.64 -0.52 0.02
C ALA A 113 7.51 0.63 0.55
N PHE A 114 7.59 1.76 -0.18
CA PHE A 114 8.22 2.97 0.32
C PHE A 114 7.51 3.51 1.56
N CYS A 115 6.17 3.57 1.54
CA CYS A 115 5.37 4.08 2.64
C CYS A 115 5.50 3.21 3.91
N ILE A 116 5.67 1.90 3.75
CA ILE A 116 5.83 0.94 4.86
C ILE A 116 7.27 0.96 5.40
N ASN A 117 8.26 1.03 4.52
CA ASN A 117 9.67 0.97 4.94
C ASN A 117 10.21 2.30 5.46
N PHE A 118 9.55 3.41 5.13
CA PHE A 118 9.99 4.73 5.56
C PHE A 118 9.50 5.07 6.97
N ILE A 119 10.45 5.16 7.91
CA ILE A 119 10.25 5.76 9.23
C ILE A 119 11.05 7.05 9.29
N CYS A 120 10.36 8.20 9.46
CA CYS A 120 11.03 9.50 9.55
C CYS A 120 11.79 9.67 10.88
N ASP A 121 12.74 10.60 10.91
CA ASP A 121 13.59 10.78 12.09
C ASP A 121 12.80 11.25 13.32
N LYS A 122 11.73 12.04 13.13
CA LYS A 122 10.81 12.42 14.22
C LYS A 122 10.21 11.21 14.93
N ILE A 123 9.99 10.12 14.20
CA ILE A 123 9.43 8.88 14.76
C ILE A 123 10.54 8.09 15.45
N LYS A 124 11.71 7.95 14.81
CA LYS A 124 12.87 7.24 15.39
C LYS A 124 13.33 7.86 16.71
N GLU A 125 13.29 9.19 16.82
CA GLU A 125 13.71 9.92 18.02
C GLU A 125 12.70 9.80 19.18
N LYS A 126 11.41 9.61 18.86
CA LYS A 126 10.32 9.66 19.86
C LYS A 126 9.76 8.31 20.26
N ILE A 127 9.86 7.31 19.39
CA ILE A 127 9.32 5.98 19.63
C ILE A 127 10.48 5.00 19.83
N PRO A 128 10.60 4.40 21.03
CA PRO A 128 11.60 3.36 21.27
C PRO A 128 11.45 2.19 20.30
N LEU A 129 12.57 1.61 19.87
CA LEU A 129 12.58 0.48 18.91
C LEU A 129 11.71 -0.69 19.35
N GLU A 130 11.69 -1.00 20.65
CA GLU A 130 10.86 -2.08 21.19
C GLU A 130 9.35 -1.88 20.94
N LYS A 131 8.88 -0.62 20.90
CA LYS A 131 7.49 -0.30 20.56
C LYS A 131 7.21 -0.43 19.05
N LEU A 132 8.25 -0.40 18.22
CA LEU A 132 8.12 -0.56 16.77
C LEU A 132 8.31 -2.00 16.33
N LYS A 133 8.96 -2.86 17.13
CA LYS A 133 9.30 -4.23 16.75
C LYS A 133 8.09 -5.02 16.22
N ARG A 134 6.98 -5.00 16.98
CA ARG A 134 5.75 -5.69 16.58
C ARG A 134 5.15 -5.10 15.29
N LEU A 135 5.16 -3.78 15.15
CA LEU A 135 4.74 -3.11 13.93
C LEU A 135 5.59 -3.56 12.73
N ARG A 136 6.92 -3.62 12.88
CA ARG A 136 7.84 -4.05 11.81
C ARG A 136 7.62 -5.50 11.40
N GLU A 137 7.31 -6.40 12.34
CA GLU A 137 6.96 -7.80 12.04
C GLU A 137 5.69 -7.89 11.19
N LEU A 138 4.64 -7.15 11.55
CA LEU A 138 3.39 -7.09 10.79
C LEU A 138 3.58 -6.46 9.41
N GLU A 139 4.34 -5.36 9.33
CA GLU A 139 4.70 -4.70 8.07
C GLU A 139 5.46 -5.65 7.13
N GLY A 140 6.31 -6.54 7.67
CA GLY A 140 6.95 -7.61 6.89
C GLY A 140 5.96 -8.60 6.29
N LEU A 141 4.97 -9.04 7.07
CA LEU A 141 3.91 -9.95 6.60
C LEU A 141 3.01 -9.27 5.56
N HIS A 142 2.67 -8.00 5.79
CA HIS A 142 1.95 -7.16 4.84
C HIS A 142 2.68 -7.11 3.50
N LEU A 143 3.96 -6.71 3.49
CA LEU A 143 4.76 -6.61 2.27
C LEU A 143 4.83 -7.94 1.50
N GLN A 144 5.03 -9.06 2.21
CA GLN A 144 5.11 -10.38 1.58
C GLN A 144 3.78 -10.78 0.90
N LEU A 145 2.65 -10.62 1.60
CA LEU A 145 1.34 -10.99 1.06
C LEU A 145 0.88 -10.04 -0.05
N GLN A 146 1.09 -8.74 0.12
CA GLN A 146 0.80 -7.75 -0.90
C GLN A 146 1.60 -8.02 -2.16
N PHE A 147 2.92 -8.25 -2.04
CA PHE A 147 3.76 -8.58 -3.18
C PHE A 147 3.24 -9.82 -3.92
N ARG A 148 2.85 -10.88 -3.20
CA ARG A 148 2.27 -12.08 -3.80
C ARG A 148 0.98 -11.78 -4.57
N LEU A 149 0.08 -10.98 -4.00
CA LEU A 149 -1.14 -10.55 -4.67
C LEU A 149 -0.84 -9.72 -5.93
N GLU A 150 0.10 -8.78 -5.83
CA GLU A 150 0.54 -7.97 -6.98
C GLU A 150 1.09 -8.86 -8.11
N GLN A 151 1.90 -9.87 -7.80
CA GLN A 151 2.41 -10.79 -8.82
C GLN A 151 1.30 -11.59 -9.50
N ILE A 152 0.30 -12.06 -8.75
CA ILE A 152 -0.84 -12.78 -9.33
C ILE A 152 -1.62 -11.86 -10.28
N LEU A 153 -1.92 -10.63 -9.84
CA LEU A 153 -2.64 -9.65 -10.67
C LEU A 153 -1.85 -9.24 -11.92
N LYS A 154 -0.53 -9.10 -11.79
CA LYS A 154 0.38 -8.79 -12.91
C LYS A 154 0.41 -9.91 -13.95
N GLN A 155 0.59 -11.16 -13.52
CA GLN A 155 0.62 -12.33 -14.42
C GLN A 155 -0.66 -12.49 -15.23
N ILE A 156 -1.81 -12.22 -14.62
CA ILE A 156 -3.12 -12.32 -15.25
C ILE A 156 -3.33 -11.22 -16.31
N SER A 157 -2.58 -10.14 -16.19
CA SER A 157 -2.66 -8.98 -17.08
C SER A 157 -1.62 -9.04 -18.19
N GLY A 158 -0.69 -10.00 -18.13
CA GLY A 158 0.38 -10.26 -19.09
C GLY A 158 -0.05 -10.90 -20.41
N ASP A 159 -1.21 -10.53 -20.96
CA ASP A 159 -1.39 -10.50 -22.42
C ASP A 159 -0.99 -9.09 -22.88
N ARG A 160 0.34 -8.92 -23.00
CA ARG A 160 1.16 -7.85 -23.63
C ARG A 160 2.30 -7.39 -22.71
N ASP A 161 3.46 -7.94 -23.04
CA ASP A 161 4.82 -7.44 -22.81
C ASP A 161 5.45 -7.55 -21.40
N SER A 162 6.59 -8.26 -21.39
CA SER A 162 7.60 -8.40 -20.34
C SER A 162 7.41 -9.48 -19.25
N LEU A 163 7.51 -10.73 -19.71
CA LEU A 163 8.28 -11.76 -19.00
C LEU A 163 9.74 -11.30 -18.82
N ILE A 164 10.04 -10.40 -17.88
CA ILE A 164 11.42 -10.26 -17.38
C ILE A 164 11.41 -9.91 -15.88
N PHE A 165 12.07 -10.78 -15.11
CA PHE A 165 12.50 -10.70 -13.70
C PHE A 165 11.46 -10.96 -12.59
N TYR A 166 11.47 -12.17 -12.03
CA TYR A 166 12.25 -12.48 -10.82
C TYR A 166 12.21 -13.99 -10.53
N ASP A 167 13.36 -14.64 -10.69
CA ASP A 167 13.57 -16.02 -10.25
C ASP A 167 13.75 -16.02 -8.71
N HIS A 168 12.77 -16.59 -8.00
CA HIS A 168 12.77 -16.70 -6.55
C HIS A 168 13.73 -17.78 -6.00
N SER A 169 14.49 -18.48 -6.84
CA SER A 169 15.48 -19.48 -6.39
C SER A 169 16.77 -18.89 -5.79
N LYS A 170 16.93 -17.55 -5.76
CA LYS A 170 18.12 -16.87 -5.21
C LYS A 170 17.90 -16.03 -3.95
N LEU A 171 16.76 -16.11 -3.28
CA LEU A 171 16.56 -15.48 -1.96
C LEU A 171 16.96 -16.44 -0.82
N ASN A 172 18.23 -16.87 -0.82
CA ASN A 172 18.89 -17.32 0.40
C ASN A 172 19.46 -16.10 1.11
N TYR A 173 18.65 -15.46 1.94
CA TYR A 173 19.13 -14.50 2.94
C TYR A 173 18.40 -14.73 4.27
N PHE A 174 18.73 -15.84 4.91
CA PHE A 174 18.68 -15.98 6.37
C PHE A 174 19.80 -16.93 6.80
N HIS A 175 21.01 -16.37 6.89
CA HIS A 175 22.06 -16.88 7.77
C HIS A 175 22.70 -15.69 8.45
N ILE A 176 22.07 -15.25 9.55
CA ILE A 176 22.74 -14.72 10.74
C ILE A 176 21.97 -15.28 11.93
#